data_AF-A0A267TIH7-F1
#
_entry.id   AF-A0A267TIH7-F1
#
_cell.length_a   1.000
_cell.length_b   1.000
_cell.length_c   1.000
_cell.angle_alpha   90.00
_cell.angle_beta   90.00
_cell.angle_gamma   90.00
#
_symmetry.space_group_name_H-M   'P 1'
#
loop_
_entity.id
_entity.type
_entity.pdbx_description
1 polymer ?
#
loop_
_entity_poly.entity_id
_entity_poly.type
_entity_poly.pdbx_seq_one_letter_code
_entity_poly.pdbx_strand_id
1 'polypeptide(L)'
;MKLKIYFLLVLGLLFTVTTYGQGLKLSDKPEEFLADAQNVLSVSGNPQAESIAKGFEKLWNSDKLASPQKTKIASLSNFMVKKGYKPPHFSNLFDVVVTGSATSQLSGATLDAFLETLRKSVESNDTKTTLRLIEISKLLFGNKAVYYTNYNKLYVLDGNISFQYNDQKVELSNTTAVAPTNSNAATTTPSNNDGWEDAPPTPSNNGAAPAPVEETAPLFINPGPAIVFKNINLSIVTASDSATLIGTNATLGIKDGVLLGTGGKFSWETVGLPQAYAVLDNYSMDIRNPRLKAESSTLTYADKLANPIKGMFEFQSKKRPKNVVSTFPRFMSFKNEAVLKKSADFEYKGGIALSGNTVLSSSLQEKYTTIVVKKEGKVAFKISGRKFIIGDSLITSPAASFTGYFAENDSIYHPLGKLTYDRLQQNLRLSKVDESGFKEAGYIDSYHKLEITADAMRWSLRDHKVDFYILVAKNVVPALFESFDYFNPERFNKISETFGFNPLTVVNNYVKKII
;
A
#
# COMPACT_ATOMS: atom_id res chain seq x y z
N MET A 1 -56.35 43.60 -45.04
CA MET A 1 -55.28 43.73 -46.07
C MET A 1 -54.38 44.88 -45.65
N LYS A 2 -53.18 44.75 -45.10
CA LYS A 2 -51.95 44.24 -45.72
C LYS A 2 -50.89 43.79 -44.67
N LEU A 3 -51.25 43.66 -43.38
CA LEU A 3 -50.25 43.41 -42.32
C LEU A 3 -50.15 41.95 -41.84
N LYS A 4 -51.18 41.12 -42.04
CA LYS A 4 -51.15 39.69 -41.66
C LYS A 4 -50.53 38.75 -42.71
N ILE A 5 -50.27 39.25 -43.93
CA ILE A 5 -49.67 38.45 -45.01
C ILE A 5 -48.14 38.50 -44.96
N TYR A 6 -47.53 39.55 -44.39
CA TYR A 6 -46.06 39.60 -44.24
C TYR A 6 -45.53 38.76 -43.07
N PHE A 7 -46.32 38.48 -42.04
CA PHE A 7 -45.88 37.64 -40.93
C PHE A 7 -45.79 36.14 -41.29
N LEU A 8 -46.61 35.69 -42.25
CA LEU A 8 -46.54 34.34 -42.80
C LEU A 8 -45.46 34.18 -43.89
N LEU A 9 -45.00 35.28 -44.49
CA LEU A 9 -43.93 35.28 -45.51
C LEU A 9 -42.53 35.41 -44.91
N VAL A 10 -42.40 35.89 -43.67
CA VAL A 10 -41.11 35.95 -42.94
C VAL A 10 -40.86 34.69 -42.10
N LEU A 11 -41.90 33.91 -41.76
CA LEU A 11 -41.74 32.63 -41.05
C LEU A 11 -41.41 31.44 -41.99
N GLY A 12 -41.60 31.60 -43.30
CA GLY A 12 -41.27 30.59 -44.31
C GLY A 12 -39.82 30.60 -44.81
N LEU A 13 -38.99 31.53 -44.32
CA LEU A 13 -37.60 31.73 -44.77
C LEU A 13 -36.54 31.32 -43.74
N LEU A 14 -36.94 30.65 -42.65
CA LEU A 14 -36.05 30.17 -41.57
C LEU A 14 -35.83 28.65 -41.56
N PHE A 15 -36.28 27.92 -42.58
CA PHE A 15 -36.23 26.45 -42.60
C PHE A 15 -35.61 25.85 -43.87
N THR A 16 -34.50 26.39 -44.36
CA THR A 16 -33.64 25.67 -45.33
C THR A 16 -32.17 26.04 -45.15
N VAL A 17 -31.64 25.92 -43.92
CA VAL A 17 -30.23 25.53 -43.79
C VAL A 17 -30.22 24.02 -43.81
N THR A 18 -30.21 23.43 -45.01
CA THR A 18 -29.71 22.07 -45.18
C THR A 18 -28.23 22.14 -44.85
N THR A 19 -27.90 21.96 -43.57
CA THR A 19 -26.54 21.62 -43.17
C THR A 19 -26.18 20.35 -43.95
N TYR A 20 -25.34 20.49 -44.98
CA TYR A 20 -24.57 19.40 -45.54
C TYR A 20 -23.57 18.95 -44.45
N GLY A 21 -24.07 18.33 -43.40
CA GLY A 21 -23.24 17.42 -42.63
C GLY A 21 -22.97 16.25 -43.56
N GLN A 22 -21.83 16.25 -44.25
CA GLN A 22 -21.32 15.01 -44.83
C GLN A 22 -21.23 14.03 -43.67
N GLY A 23 -22.18 13.10 -43.60
CA GLY A 23 -22.19 12.08 -42.57
C GLY A 23 -20.86 11.33 -42.64
N LEU A 24 -20.19 11.18 -41.50
CA LEU A 24 -18.99 10.37 -41.39
C LEU A 24 -19.28 8.99 -42.00
N LYS A 25 -18.61 8.66 -43.11
CA LYS A 25 -18.77 7.38 -43.80
C LYS A 25 -17.41 6.68 -43.84
N LEU A 26 -17.40 5.43 -43.39
CA LEU A 26 -16.27 4.53 -43.49
C LEU A 26 -16.80 3.22 -44.10
N SER A 27 -16.34 2.86 -45.29
CA SER A 27 -16.74 1.62 -45.96
C SER A 27 -16.31 0.39 -45.15
N ASP A 28 -17.09 -0.68 -45.19
CA ASP A 28 -16.72 -1.99 -44.64
C ASP A 28 -15.83 -2.79 -45.61
N LYS A 29 -15.67 -2.33 -46.85
CA LYS A 29 -14.81 -2.93 -47.86
C LYS A 29 -13.39 -2.39 -47.79
N PRO A 30 -12.36 -3.25 -47.69
CA PRO A 30 -10.95 -2.82 -47.60
C PRO A 30 -10.47 -1.91 -48.74
N GLU A 31 -11.00 -2.09 -49.95
CA GLU A 31 -10.56 -1.36 -51.15
C GLU A 31 -11.01 0.11 -51.13
N GLU A 32 -12.16 0.39 -50.53
CA GLU A 32 -12.71 1.73 -50.38
C GLU A 32 -12.29 2.38 -49.04
N PHE A 33 -11.99 1.55 -48.02
CA PHE A 33 -11.79 1.99 -46.65
C PHE A 33 -10.56 2.90 -46.45
N LEU A 34 -9.46 2.67 -47.17
CA LEU A 34 -8.24 3.47 -46.97
C LEU A 34 -8.48 4.94 -47.32
N ALA A 35 -9.14 5.21 -48.45
CA ALA A 35 -9.47 6.57 -48.87
C ALA A 35 -10.43 7.23 -47.88
N ASP A 36 -11.44 6.50 -47.40
CA ASP A 36 -12.35 6.98 -46.37
C ASP A 36 -11.60 7.32 -45.07
N ALA A 37 -10.71 6.45 -44.59
CA ALA A 37 -9.92 6.66 -43.38
C ALA A 37 -9.01 7.89 -43.48
N GLN A 38 -8.37 8.12 -44.63
CA GLN A 38 -7.57 9.32 -44.91
C GLN A 38 -8.44 10.59 -44.87
N ASN A 39 -9.64 10.54 -45.47
CA ASN A 39 -10.60 11.64 -45.42
C ASN A 39 -11.02 11.95 -43.98
N VAL A 40 -11.30 10.93 -43.15
CA VAL A 40 -11.68 11.13 -41.74
C VAL A 40 -10.58 11.82 -40.93
N LEU A 41 -9.31 11.48 -41.20
CA LEU A 41 -8.16 12.09 -40.53
C LEU A 41 -7.93 13.54 -40.97
N SER A 42 -8.16 13.85 -42.26
CA SER A 42 -7.95 15.20 -42.81
C SER A 42 -8.99 16.22 -42.32
N VAL A 43 -10.20 15.78 -41.91
CA VAL A 43 -11.25 16.67 -41.35
C VAL A 43 -10.75 17.51 -40.17
N SER A 44 -9.81 16.99 -39.38
CA SER A 44 -9.33 17.67 -38.16
C SER A 44 -8.34 18.81 -38.43
N GLY A 45 -7.70 18.86 -39.60
CA GLY A 45 -6.65 19.84 -39.93
C GLY A 45 -5.43 19.86 -38.99
N ASN A 46 -5.26 18.82 -38.16
CA ASN A 46 -4.19 18.74 -37.17
C ASN A 46 -2.95 18.02 -37.75
N PRO A 47 -1.72 18.57 -37.60
CA PRO A 47 -0.47 17.91 -38.02
C PRO A 47 -0.32 16.47 -37.51
N GLN A 48 -0.82 16.15 -36.31
CA GLN A 48 -0.81 14.79 -35.79
C GLN A 48 -1.69 13.84 -36.62
N ALA A 49 -2.84 14.30 -37.09
CA ALA A 49 -3.74 13.49 -37.92
C ALA A 49 -3.16 13.22 -39.30
N GLU A 50 -2.40 14.16 -39.87
CA GLU A 50 -1.65 13.94 -41.12
C GLU A 50 -0.56 12.87 -40.94
N SER A 51 0.16 12.90 -39.82
CA SER A 51 1.16 11.88 -39.49
C SER A 51 0.52 10.50 -39.33
N ILE A 52 -0.64 10.43 -38.66
CA ILE A 52 -1.41 9.19 -38.52
C ILE A 52 -1.87 8.69 -39.90
N ALA A 53 -2.37 9.58 -40.77
CA ALA A 53 -2.85 9.21 -42.10
C ALA A 53 -1.74 8.60 -42.97
N LYS A 54 -0.57 9.24 -43.02
CA LYS A 54 0.61 8.73 -43.73
C LYS A 54 1.10 7.41 -43.14
N GLY A 55 1.13 7.30 -41.82
CA GLY A 55 1.51 6.08 -41.12
C GLY A 55 0.54 4.92 -41.40
N PHE A 56 -0.76 5.22 -41.44
CA PHE A 56 -1.82 4.25 -41.70
C PHE A 56 -1.79 3.77 -43.15
N GLU A 57 -1.62 4.67 -44.13
CA GLU A 57 -1.43 4.33 -45.53
C GLU A 57 -0.22 3.41 -45.73
N LYS A 58 0.92 3.76 -45.14
CA LYS A 58 2.14 2.93 -45.20
C LYS A 58 1.90 1.54 -44.61
N LEU A 59 1.23 1.45 -43.46
CA LEU A 59 0.90 0.17 -42.83
C LEU A 59 -0.09 -0.64 -43.69
N TRP A 60 -1.12 0.00 -44.22
CA TRP A 60 -2.16 -0.63 -45.04
C TRP A 60 -1.60 -1.24 -46.32
N ASN A 61 -0.60 -0.60 -46.92
CA ASN A 61 0.06 -1.09 -48.14
C ASN A 61 1.26 -2.02 -47.85
N SER A 62 1.54 -2.32 -46.57
CA SER A 62 2.62 -3.23 -46.18
C SER A 62 2.12 -4.67 -45.96
N ASP A 63 3.06 -5.62 -45.92
CA ASP A 63 2.80 -7.02 -45.58
C ASP A 63 2.55 -7.27 -44.08
N LYS A 64 2.59 -6.22 -43.25
CA LYS A 64 2.37 -6.35 -41.79
C LYS A 64 0.90 -6.54 -41.43
N LEU A 65 -0.03 -6.17 -42.32
CA LEU A 65 -1.47 -6.38 -42.15
C LEU A 65 -1.95 -7.42 -43.13
N ALA A 66 -2.42 -8.56 -42.62
CA ALA A 66 -3.02 -9.60 -43.44
C ALA A 66 -4.37 -9.12 -44.00
N SER A 67 -4.78 -9.65 -45.16
CA SER A 67 -6.07 -9.31 -45.79
C SER A 67 -7.28 -9.45 -44.83
N PRO A 68 -7.40 -10.53 -44.02
CA PRO A 68 -8.48 -10.63 -43.03
C PRO A 68 -8.45 -9.52 -41.96
N GLN A 69 -7.27 -9.03 -41.58
CA GLN A 69 -7.13 -7.95 -40.59
C GLN A 69 -7.59 -6.61 -41.19
N LYS A 70 -7.28 -6.34 -42.46
CA LYS A 70 -7.81 -5.17 -43.19
C LYS A 70 -9.34 -5.17 -43.21
N THR A 71 -9.95 -6.32 -43.52
CA THR A 71 -11.41 -6.49 -43.46
C THR A 71 -11.98 -6.26 -42.06
N LYS A 72 -11.34 -6.79 -41.01
CA LYS A 72 -11.76 -6.56 -39.63
C LYS A 72 -11.69 -5.08 -39.23
N ILE A 73 -10.61 -4.38 -39.60
CA ILE A 73 -10.46 -2.94 -39.32
C ILE A 73 -11.56 -2.13 -40.01
N ALA A 74 -11.82 -2.39 -41.29
CA ALA A 74 -12.86 -1.71 -42.06
C ALA A 74 -14.26 -1.96 -41.47
N SER A 75 -14.59 -3.23 -41.23
CA SER A 75 -15.88 -3.65 -40.64
C SER A 75 -16.11 -3.07 -39.24
N LEU A 76 -15.09 -3.11 -38.37
CA LEU A 76 -15.16 -2.54 -37.03
C LEU A 76 -15.35 -1.02 -37.07
N SER A 77 -14.62 -0.33 -37.94
CA SER A 77 -14.73 1.11 -38.08
C SER A 77 -16.11 1.52 -38.59
N ASN A 78 -16.65 0.83 -39.59
CA ASN A 78 -18.03 1.02 -40.06
C ASN A 78 -19.06 0.76 -38.93
N PHE A 79 -18.84 -0.30 -38.14
CA PHE A 79 -19.70 -0.62 -37.01
C PHE A 79 -19.67 0.49 -35.93
N MET A 80 -18.50 1.04 -35.62
CA MET A 80 -18.36 2.20 -34.73
C MET A 80 -19.08 3.43 -35.28
N VAL A 81 -19.00 3.71 -36.60
CA VAL A 81 -19.78 4.81 -37.21
C VAL A 81 -21.27 4.61 -36.99
N LYS A 82 -21.79 3.40 -37.26
CA LYS A 82 -23.20 3.03 -37.03
C LYS A 82 -23.63 3.17 -35.56
N LYS A 83 -22.69 2.99 -34.63
CA LYS A 83 -22.90 3.18 -33.18
C LYS A 83 -22.70 4.62 -32.71
N GLY A 84 -22.47 5.56 -33.63
CA GLY A 84 -22.45 7.01 -33.34
C GLY A 84 -21.09 7.58 -32.93
N TYR A 85 -20.00 6.84 -33.08
CA TYR A 85 -18.65 7.32 -32.80
C TYR A 85 -18.27 8.46 -33.76
N LYS A 86 -17.49 9.43 -33.26
CA LYS A 86 -17.10 10.67 -33.95
C LYS A 86 -15.68 10.59 -34.53
N PRO A 87 -15.32 11.46 -35.49
CA PRO A 87 -14.01 11.45 -36.16
C PRO A 87 -12.79 11.36 -35.21
N PRO A 88 -12.72 12.08 -34.07
CA PRO A 88 -11.58 11.99 -33.16
C PRO A 88 -11.32 10.59 -32.59
N HIS A 89 -12.37 9.77 -32.44
CA HIS A 89 -12.24 8.40 -31.93
C HIS A 89 -11.53 7.50 -32.94
N PHE A 90 -11.77 7.71 -34.23
CA PHE A 90 -11.10 6.99 -35.31
C PHE A 90 -9.64 7.39 -35.44
N SER A 91 -9.32 8.68 -35.23
CA SER A 91 -7.93 9.14 -35.18
C SER A 91 -7.12 8.38 -34.12
N ASN A 92 -7.65 8.26 -32.90
CA ASN A 92 -7.00 7.48 -31.85
C ASN A 92 -6.92 5.97 -32.18
N LEU A 93 -7.97 5.39 -32.76
CA LEU A 93 -7.95 3.97 -33.17
C LEU A 93 -6.87 3.71 -34.23
N PHE A 94 -6.78 4.54 -35.26
CA PHE A 94 -5.79 4.39 -36.32
C PHE A 94 -4.38 4.62 -35.79
N ASP A 95 -4.20 5.57 -34.87
CA ASP A 95 -2.93 5.77 -34.16
C ASP A 95 -2.50 4.52 -33.39
N VAL A 96 -3.42 3.85 -32.68
CA VAL A 96 -3.16 2.57 -31.99
C VAL A 96 -2.72 1.48 -32.97
N VAL A 97 -3.43 1.34 -34.09
CA VAL A 97 -3.09 0.32 -35.10
C VAL A 97 -1.72 0.62 -35.74
N VAL A 98 -1.43 1.88 -36.06
CA VAL A 98 -0.14 2.30 -36.64
C VAL A 98 1.00 2.10 -35.66
N THR A 99 0.90 2.67 -34.46
CA THR A 99 1.96 2.61 -33.45
C THR A 99 2.12 1.19 -32.92
N GLY A 100 1.02 0.49 -32.65
CA GLY A 100 1.01 -0.89 -32.19
C GLY A 100 1.64 -1.84 -33.20
N SER A 101 1.25 -1.80 -34.48
CA SER A 101 1.83 -2.68 -35.52
C SER A 101 3.24 -2.29 -35.94
N ALA A 102 3.71 -1.09 -35.56
CA ALA A 102 5.14 -0.76 -35.60
C ALA A 102 5.93 -1.53 -34.53
N THR A 103 5.30 -1.88 -33.40
CA THR A 103 5.87 -2.79 -32.40
C THR A 103 5.63 -4.26 -32.76
N SER A 104 6.44 -5.17 -32.24
CA SER A 104 6.15 -6.62 -32.32
C SER A 104 4.96 -7.05 -31.45
N GLN A 105 4.52 -6.19 -30.52
CA GLN A 105 3.52 -6.50 -29.50
C GLN A 105 2.07 -6.52 -30.03
N LEU A 106 1.76 -5.76 -31.09
CA LEU A 106 0.43 -5.76 -31.72
C LEU A 106 0.51 -6.27 -33.17
N SER A 107 0.77 -7.58 -33.29
CA SER A 107 0.88 -8.28 -34.58
C SER A 107 0.17 -9.63 -34.54
N GLY A 108 -0.15 -10.19 -35.71
CA GLY A 108 -0.79 -11.50 -35.86
C GLY A 108 -2.01 -11.69 -34.94
N ALA A 109 -1.97 -12.74 -34.12
CA ALA A 109 -3.05 -13.09 -33.19
C ALA A 109 -3.35 -12.00 -32.14
N THR A 110 -2.36 -11.21 -31.73
CA THR A 110 -2.60 -10.13 -30.75
C THR A 110 -3.40 -8.98 -31.35
N LEU A 111 -3.14 -8.63 -32.63
CA LEU A 111 -3.95 -7.66 -33.35
C LEU A 111 -5.38 -8.18 -33.55
N ASP A 112 -5.54 -9.45 -33.90
CA ASP A 112 -6.87 -10.08 -34.00
C ASP A 112 -7.64 -10.03 -32.68
N ALA A 113 -6.97 -10.34 -31.56
CA ALA A 113 -7.56 -10.28 -30.23
C ALA A 113 -7.92 -8.85 -29.81
N PHE A 114 -7.11 -7.85 -30.17
CA PHE A 114 -7.41 -6.44 -29.94
C PHE A 114 -8.67 -6.01 -30.71
N LEU A 115 -8.74 -6.27 -32.01
CA LEU A 115 -9.87 -5.90 -32.86
C LEU A 115 -11.16 -6.59 -32.40
N GLU A 116 -11.09 -7.86 -32.01
CA GLU A 116 -12.25 -8.61 -31.49
C GLU A 116 -12.69 -8.09 -30.12
N THR A 117 -11.76 -7.79 -29.22
CA THR A 117 -12.07 -7.20 -27.91
C THR A 117 -12.73 -5.83 -28.07
N LEU A 118 -12.22 -5.01 -28.99
CA LEU A 118 -12.79 -3.70 -29.29
C LEU A 118 -14.18 -3.83 -29.92
N ARG A 119 -14.39 -4.79 -30.84
CA ARG A 119 -15.71 -5.10 -31.42
C ARG A 119 -16.74 -5.44 -30.34
N LYS A 120 -16.41 -6.37 -29.44
CA LYS A 120 -17.27 -6.74 -28.30
C LYS A 120 -17.53 -5.56 -27.35
N SER A 121 -16.51 -4.73 -27.12
CA SER A 121 -16.69 -3.50 -26.34
C SER A 121 -17.70 -2.55 -26.98
N VAL A 122 -17.67 -2.37 -28.30
CA VAL A 122 -18.65 -1.56 -29.03
C VAL A 122 -20.06 -2.18 -28.97
N GLU A 123 -20.17 -3.52 -29.03
CA GLU A 123 -21.44 -4.25 -28.89
C GLU A 123 -22.10 -4.05 -27.53
N SER A 124 -21.30 -3.91 -26.46
CA SER A 124 -21.79 -3.67 -25.10
C SER A 124 -22.55 -2.35 -24.93
N ASN A 125 -22.43 -1.42 -25.90
CA ASN A 125 -22.92 -0.04 -25.85
C ASN A 125 -22.35 0.82 -24.70
N ASP A 126 -21.29 0.37 -24.01
CA ASP A 126 -20.51 1.19 -23.09
C ASP A 126 -19.44 1.98 -23.86
N THR A 127 -19.87 3.10 -24.47
CA THR A 127 -18.98 3.99 -25.23
C THR A 127 -17.82 4.50 -24.37
N LYS A 128 -18.05 4.79 -23.09
CA LYS A 128 -17.00 5.30 -22.19
C LYS A 128 -15.89 4.28 -22.01
N THR A 129 -16.23 3.02 -21.70
CA THR A 129 -15.25 1.94 -21.54
C THR A 129 -14.54 1.63 -22.85
N THR A 130 -15.26 1.69 -23.98
CA THR A 130 -14.66 1.47 -25.31
C THR A 130 -13.63 2.54 -25.65
N LEU A 131 -13.93 3.82 -25.43
CA LEU A 131 -12.98 4.91 -25.64
C LEU A 131 -11.77 4.78 -24.71
N ARG A 132 -11.99 4.38 -23.46
CA ARG A 132 -10.91 4.13 -22.50
C ARG A 132 -9.99 2.98 -22.94
N LEU A 133 -10.51 1.92 -23.55
CA LEU A 133 -9.70 0.84 -24.14
C LEU A 133 -8.77 1.39 -25.22
N ILE A 134 -9.30 2.24 -26.12
CA ILE A 134 -8.51 2.87 -27.20
C ILE A 134 -7.43 3.79 -26.61
N GLU A 135 -7.80 4.62 -25.63
CA GLU A 135 -6.87 5.55 -24.97
C GLU A 135 -5.73 4.84 -24.23
N ILE A 136 -6.05 3.81 -23.43
CA ILE A 136 -5.03 3.02 -22.73
C ILE A 136 -4.14 2.27 -23.72
N SER A 137 -4.71 1.73 -24.81
CA SER A 137 -3.92 1.06 -25.86
C SER A 137 -2.97 2.04 -26.55
N LYS A 138 -3.41 3.28 -26.78
CA LYS A 138 -2.56 4.34 -27.35
C LYS A 138 -1.39 4.68 -26.44
N LEU A 139 -1.63 4.83 -25.14
CA LEU A 139 -0.55 5.01 -24.15
C LEU A 139 0.39 3.80 -24.09
N LEU A 140 -0.16 2.58 -24.20
CA LEU A 140 0.61 1.35 -24.09
C LEU A 140 1.61 1.23 -25.24
N PHE A 141 1.18 1.46 -26.48
CA PHE A 141 2.06 1.34 -27.65
C PHE A 141 2.88 2.60 -27.92
N GLY A 142 2.38 3.79 -27.58
CA GLY A 142 3.08 5.06 -27.77
C GLY A 142 4.07 5.42 -26.66
N ASN A 143 3.71 5.16 -25.40
CA ASN A 143 4.47 5.58 -24.22
C ASN A 143 4.97 4.42 -23.35
N LYS A 144 4.63 3.17 -23.70
CA LYS A 144 4.86 1.98 -22.84
C LYS A 144 4.21 2.16 -21.47
N ALA A 145 3.02 2.75 -21.43
CA ALA A 145 2.33 3.08 -20.17
C ALA A 145 0.84 2.75 -20.23
N VAL A 146 0.26 2.39 -19.09
CA VAL A 146 -1.20 2.24 -18.93
C VAL A 146 -1.84 3.42 -18.22
N TYR A 147 -1.01 4.29 -17.63
CA TYR A 147 -1.41 5.57 -17.07
C TYR A 147 -0.27 6.57 -17.22
N TYR A 148 -0.57 7.78 -17.69
CA TYR A 148 0.46 8.77 -17.98
C TYR A 148 -0.06 10.19 -17.73
N THR A 149 0.42 10.81 -16.65
CA THR A 149 0.16 12.23 -16.36
C THR A 149 1.44 12.95 -15.92
N ASN A 150 1.33 14.25 -15.66
CA ASN A 150 2.41 15.05 -15.09
C ASN A 150 2.69 14.67 -13.62
N TYR A 151 1.71 14.10 -12.90
CA TYR A 151 1.83 13.80 -11.47
C TYR A 151 2.40 12.40 -11.22
N ASN A 152 1.89 11.41 -11.95
CA ASN A 152 2.32 10.03 -11.86
C ASN A 152 2.14 9.30 -13.18
N LYS A 153 2.96 8.27 -13.36
CA LYS A 153 3.02 7.42 -14.55
C LYS A 153 3.14 5.97 -14.11
N LEU A 154 2.45 5.08 -14.81
CA LEU A 154 2.54 3.64 -14.64
C LEU A 154 2.98 3.03 -15.98
N TYR A 155 4.27 2.70 -16.05
CA TYR A 155 4.86 2.08 -17.23
C TYR A 155 4.72 0.56 -17.18
N VAL A 156 4.52 -0.02 -18.36
CA VAL A 156 4.57 -1.46 -18.62
C VAL A 156 5.75 -1.70 -19.54
N LEU A 157 6.78 -2.34 -19.01
CA LEU A 157 8.02 -2.62 -19.72
C LEU A 157 8.19 -4.12 -19.92
N ASP A 158 8.83 -4.50 -21.02
CA ASP A 158 9.12 -5.88 -21.38
C ASP A 158 7.86 -6.78 -21.45
N GLY A 159 8.06 -8.09 -21.53
CA GLY A 159 6.97 -9.08 -21.51
C GLY A 159 6.11 -9.14 -22.78
N ASN A 160 4.95 -9.78 -22.64
CA ASN A 160 3.98 -10.01 -23.72
C ASN A 160 2.61 -9.45 -23.36
N ILE A 161 1.89 -8.96 -24.36
CA ILE A 161 0.56 -8.37 -24.23
C ILE A 161 -0.46 -9.19 -25.04
N SER A 162 -1.66 -9.36 -24.50
CA SER A 162 -2.84 -9.83 -25.24
C SER A 162 -4.11 -9.10 -24.78
N PHE A 163 -5.17 -9.18 -25.57
CA PHE A 163 -6.46 -8.54 -25.28
C PHE A 163 -7.54 -9.61 -25.13
N GLN A 164 -8.49 -9.36 -24.24
CA GLN A 164 -9.66 -10.22 -24.09
C GLN A 164 -10.88 -9.43 -23.64
N TYR A 165 -12.08 -9.98 -23.91
CA TYR A 165 -13.32 -9.49 -23.34
C TYR A 165 -13.80 -10.49 -22.28
N ASN A 166 -13.94 -10.02 -21.04
CA ASN A 166 -14.42 -10.84 -19.93
C ASN A 166 -15.94 -10.77 -19.87
N ASP A 167 -16.61 -11.88 -20.15
CA ASP A 167 -18.08 -11.98 -20.05
C ASP A 167 -18.56 -12.02 -18.59
N GLN A 168 -17.68 -12.43 -17.67
CA GLN A 168 -17.95 -12.58 -16.24
C GLN A 168 -16.95 -11.79 -15.41
N LYS A 169 -17.31 -11.56 -14.14
CA LYS A 169 -16.43 -10.96 -13.14
C LYS A 169 -15.18 -11.84 -12.96
N VAL A 170 -14.01 -11.20 -12.86
CA VAL A 170 -12.73 -11.87 -12.57
C VAL A 170 -12.30 -11.49 -11.16
N GLU A 171 -12.07 -12.48 -10.29
CA GLU A 171 -11.62 -12.28 -8.91
C GLU A 171 -10.25 -12.92 -8.69
N LEU A 172 -9.40 -12.29 -7.87
CA LEU A 172 -8.23 -12.96 -7.33
C LEU A 172 -8.70 -13.88 -6.20
N SER A 173 -8.48 -15.20 -6.34
CA SER A 173 -8.77 -16.13 -5.25
C SER A 173 -7.78 -15.92 -4.12
N ASN A 174 -8.25 -15.37 -3.00
CA ASN A 174 -7.48 -15.30 -1.76
C ASN A 174 -7.43 -16.71 -1.14
N THR A 175 -6.28 -17.38 -1.25
CA THR A 175 -6.00 -18.48 -0.31
C THR A 175 -5.56 -17.86 1.02
N THR A 176 -6.22 -18.29 2.10
CA THR A 176 -6.05 -17.87 3.51
C THR A 176 -6.58 -16.48 3.91
N ALA A 177 -7.91 -16.35 3.98
CA ALA A 177 -8.57 -15.42 4.89
C ALA A 177 -8.45 -15.96 6.34
N VAL A 178 -7.68 -15.27 7.18
CA VAL A 178 -7.88 -15.34 8.64
C VAL A 178 -8.92 -14.26 8.97
N ALA A 179 -10.06 -14.69 9.48
CA ALA A 179 -11.17 -13.81 9.83
C ALA A 179 -10.75 -12.71 10.82
N PRO A 180 -11.29 -11.48 10.71
CA PRO A 180 -11.14 -10.48 11.77
C PRO A 180 -11.91 -10.97 13.00
N THR A 181 -11.19 -11.22 14.10
CA THR A 181 -11.81 -11.43 15.42
C THR A 181 -12.38 -10.10 15.90
N ASN A 182 -13.71 -10.07 16.07
CA ASN A 182 -14.41 -9.01 16.79
C ASN A 182 -13.78 -8.84 18.18
N SER A 183 -13.21 -7.68 18.44
CA SER A 183 -12.92 -7.23 19.80
C SER A 183 -13.69 -5.95 20.03
N ASN A 184 -14.75 -6.03 20.83
CA ASN A 184 -15.42 -4.87 21.38
C ASN A 184 -14.39 -4.09 22.24
N ALA A 185 -14.08 -2.86 21.84
CA ALA A 185 -13.35 -1.92 22.68
C ALA A 185 -14.04 -0.56 22.62
N ALA A 186 -14.35 -0.05 23.81
CA ALA A 186 -15.04 1.20 24.06
C ALA A 186 -14.23 2.42 23.58
N THR A 187 -14.99 3.47 23.26
CA THR A 187 -14.63 4.84 22.89
C THR A 187 -13.35 5.39 23.51
N THR A 188 -12.38 5.76 22.66
CA THR A 188 -11.55 6.98 22.76
C THR A 188 -10.85 7.30 21.42
N THR A 189 -11.03 8.55 20.96
CA THR A 189 -10.23 9.37 20.01
C THR A 189 -9.94 8.84 18.59
N PRO A 190 -10.13 9.64 17.50
CA PRO A 190 -9.95 9.16 16.14
C PRO A 190 -8.46 8.89 15.83
N SER A 191 -8.09 7.62 15.77
CA SER A 191 -6.83 7.15 15.19
C SER A 191 -7.06 6.88 13.70
N ASN A 192 -6.30 7.58 12.84
CA ASN A 192 -6.18 7.28 11.40
C ASN A 192 -5.35 5.98 11.23
N ASN A 193 -5.89 4.83 11.62
CA ASN A 193 -5.16 3.57 11.53
C ASN A 193 -5.48 2.88 10.19
N ASP A 194 -4.58 2.98 9.23
CA ASP A 194 -4.63 2.33 7.91
C ASP A 194 -4.26 0.83 7.97
N GLY A 195 -4.22 0.25 9.18
CA GLY A 195 -3.81 -1.14 9.43
C GLY A 195 -2.29 -1.32 9.47
N TRP A 196 -1.52 -0.24 9.36
CA TRP A 196 -0.08 -0.26 9.46
C TRP A 196 0.40 0.63 10.60
N GLU A 197 1.29 0.08 11.42
CA GLU A 197 1.89 0.83 12.49
C GLU A 197 3.03 1.70 11.93
N ASP A 198 2.74 2.94 11.54
CA ASP A 198 3.77 3.91 11.21
C ASP A 198 4.76 4.06 12.41
N ALA A 199 6.04 4.27 12.12
CA ALA A 199 7.02 4.63 13.15
C ALA A 199 6.53 5.90 13.91
N PRO A 200 6.87 6.07 15.20
CA PRO A 200 6.34 7.20 15.98
C PRO A 200 6.57 8.52 15.23
N PRO A 201 5.53 9.38 15.12
CA PRO A 201 5.64 10.63 14.39
C PRO A 201 6.64 11.54 15.09
N THR A 202 7.55 12.17 14.32
CA THR A 202 8.16 13.42 14.75
C THR A 202 7.06 14.46 14.98
N PRO A 203 7.13 15.28 16.05
CA PRO A 203 6.05 16.18 16.40
C PRO A 203 5.82 17.20 15.27
N SER A 204 4.67 17.08 14.60
CA SER A 204 4.18 18.06 13.64
C SER A 204 3.03 18.82 14.28
N ASN A 205 3.32 20.04 14.76
CA ASN A 205 2.28 21.02 15.01
C ASN A 205 1.73 21.48 13.67
N ASN A 206 0.52 21.05 13.31
CA ASN A 206 -0.46 21.83 12.54
C ASN A 206 -1.80 21.09 12.50
N GLY A 207 -2.89 21.81 12.77
CA GLY A 207 -4.26 21.29 12.74
C GLY A 207 -4.60 20.71 11.37
N ALA A 208 -5.07 19.46 11.37
CA ALA A 208 -5.37 18.72 10.14
C ALA A 208 -6.87 18.68 9.86
N ALA A 209 -7.21 19.03 8.62
CA ALA A 209 -8.48 18.74 7.98
C ALA A 209 -8.78 17.21 7.97
N PRO A 210 -10.04 16.78 7.77
CA PRO A 210 -10.41 15.37 7.79
C PRO A 210 -9.57 14.57 6.78
N ALA A 211 -8.98 13.47 7.24
CA ALA A 211 -8.19 12.59 6.38
C ALA A 211 -9.07 11.95 5.29
N PRO A 212 -8.59 11.86 4.04
CA PRO A 212 -9.27 11.10 3.00
C PRO A 212 -9.41 9.64 3.44
N VAL A 213 -10.61 9.09 3.37
CA VAL A 213 -10.86 7.66 3.57
C VAL A 213 -10.02 6.91 2.53
N GLU A 214 -9.07 6.09 2.99
CA GLU A 214 -8.23 5.29 2.10
C GLU A 214 -9.09 4.20 1.42
N GLU A 215 -9.44 4.42 0.16
CA GLU A 215 -10.12 3.41 -0.67
C GLU A 215 -9.13 2.32 -1.08
N THR A 216 -9.34 1.09 -0.57
CA THR A 216 -8.59 -0.08 -0.99
C THR A 216 -8.95 -0.45 -2.43
N ALA A 217 -7.96 -0.63 -3.31
CA ALA A 217 -8.22 -1.06 -4.68
C ALA A 217 -8.96 -2.41 -4.69
N PRO A 218 -10.05 -2.54 -5.48
CA PRO A 218 -10.87 -3.74 -5.47
C PRO A 218 -10.06 -4.97 -5.93
N LEU A 219 -10.36 -6.13 -5.34
CA LEU A 219 -9.72 -7.42 -5.66
C LEU A 219 -10.39 -8.14 -6.83
N PHE A 220 -11.14 -7.40 -7.64
CA PHE A 220 -11.89 -7.93 -8.77
C PHE A 220 -11.93 -6.95 -9.95
N ILE A 221 -12.20 -7.50 -11.12
CA ILE A 221 -12.46 -6.79 -12.37
C ILE A 221 -13.89 -7.11 -12.78
N ASN A 222 -14.67 -6.08 -13.08
CA ASN A 222 -16.01 -6.24 -13.63
C ASN A 222 -15.98 -6.77 -15.07
N PRO A 223 -17.07 -7.41 -15.56
CA PRO A 223 -17.20 -7.79 -16.96
C PRO A 223 -16.92 -6.61 -17.91
N GLY A 224 -16.22 -6.89 -19.01
CA GLY A 224 -15.80 -5.89 -19.99
C GLY A 224 -14.43 -6.19 -20.62
N PRO A 225 -13.91 -5.28 -21.46
CA PRO A 225 -12.62 -5.44 -22.09
C PRO A 225 -11.48 -5.37 -21.08
N ALA A 226 -10.43 -6.17 -21.32
CA ALA A 226 -9.24 -6.25 -20.50
C ALA A 226 -7.97 -6.43 -21.33
N ILE A 227 -6.85 -5.97 -20.77
CA ILE A 227 -5.50 -6.20 -21.31
C ILE A 227 -4.78 -7.17 -20.38
N VAL A 228 -4.23 -8.24 -20.94
CA VAL A 228 -3.47 -9.25 -20.21
C VAL A 228 -2.00 -9.08 -20.51
N PHE A 229 -1.22 -9.09 -19.45
CA PHE A 229 0.23 -8.91 -19.43
C PHE A 229 0.89 -10.15 -18.86
N LYS A 230 1.91 -10.65 -19.54
CA LYS A 230 2.71 -11.79 -19.08
C LYS A 230 4.18 -11.41 -18.96
N ASN A 231 4.76 -11.68 -17.79
CA ASN A 231 6.16 -11.44 -17.47
C ASN A 231 6.63 -10.00 -17.79
N ILE A 232 5.85 -9.01 -17.33
CA ILE A 232 6.14 -7.58 -17.50
C ILE A 232 6.86 -7.01 -16.28
N ASN A 233 7.48 -5.85 -16.46
CA ASN A 233 7.97 -5.00 -15.39
C ASN A 233 7.03 -3.78 -15.26
N LEU A 234 6.45 -3.59 -14.07
CA LEU A 234 5.58 -2.44 -13.79
C LEU A 234 6.39 -1.36 -13.07
N SER A 235 6.58 -0.21 -13.71
CA SER A 235 7.32 0.91 -13.12
C SER A 235 6.39 2.05 -12.72
N ILE A 236 6.33 2.33 -11.41
CA ILE A 236 5.56 3.41 -10.81
C ILE A 236 6.48 4.62 -10.66
N VAL A 237 6.17 5.71 -11.35
CA VAL A 237 7.00 6.92 -11.37
C VAL A 237 6.18 8.13 -10.96
N THR A 238 6.63 8.85 -9.93
CA THR A 238 6.07 10.13 -9.46
C THR A 238 7.20 11.16 -9.34
N ALA A 239 6.86 12.39 -8.98
CA ALA A 239 7.87 13.40 -8.65
C ALA A 239 8.71 13.06 -7.40
N SER A 240 8.24 12.16 -6.54
CA SER A 240 8.89 11.82 -5.27
C SER A 240 9.62 10.48 -5.30
N ASP A 241 9.10 9.50 -6.04
CA ASP A 241 9.63 8.13 -6.06
C ASP A 241 9.59 7.52 -7.46
N SER A 242 10.48 6.57 -7.69
CA SER A 242 10.43 5.64 -8.82
C SER A 242 10.70 4.24 -8.30
N ALA A 243 9.74 3.33 -8.50
CA ALA A 243 9.84 1.96 -8.03
C ALA A 243 9.31 0.98 -9.07
N THR A 244 9.88 -0.22 -9.11
CA THR A 244 9.56 -1.21 -10.15
C THR A 244 9.23 -2.56 -9.54
N LEU A 245 8.10 -3.14 -9.93
CA LEU A 245 7.76 -4.54 -9.72
C LEU A 245 8.24 -5.34 -10.92
N ILE A 246 9.21 -6.24 -10.71
CA ILE A 246 9.92 -6.95 -11.78
C ILE A 246 9.31 -8.33 -12.00
N GLY A 247 9.01 -8.69 -13.25
CA GLY A 247 8.61 -10.05 -13.66
C GLY A 247 7.24 -10.48 -13.13
N THR A 248 6.21 -9.66 -13.34
CA THR A 248 4.84 -9.91 -12.90
C THR A 248 3.90 -10.28 -14.06
N ASN A 249 2.85 -11.03 -13.76
CA ASN A 249 1.71 -11.21 -14.65
C ASN A 249 0.55 -10.34 -14.17
N ALA A 250 -0.21 -9.75 -15.08
CA ALA A 250 -1.31 -8.89 -14.69
C ALA A 250 -2.44 -8.86 -15.71
N THR A 251 -3.66 -8.61 -15.25
CA THR A 251 -4.82 -8.29 -16.07
C THR A 251 -5.34 -6.93 -15.67
N LEU A 252 -5.45 -6.01 -16.62
CA LEU A 252 -6.03 -4.68 -16.44
C LEU A 252 -7.47 -4.68 -16.94
N GLY A 253 -8.42 -4.54 -16.02
CA GLY A 253 -9.81 -4.27 -16.34
C GLY A 253 -10.00 -2.82 -16.78
N ILE A 254 -10.42 -2.59 -18.02
CA ILE A 254 -10.50 -1.24 -18.59
C ILE A 254 -11.60 -0.41 -17.92
N LYS A 255 -12.76 -1.03 -17.65
CA LYS A 255 -13.92 -0.35 -17.06
C LYS A 255 -13.56 0.33 -15.74
N ASP A 256 -12.93 -0.44 -14.86
CA ASP A 256 -12.59 0.01 -13.51
C ASP A 256 -11.23 0.74 -13.47
N GLY A 257 -10.29 0.39 -14.36
CA GLY A 257 -8.91 0.85 -14.28
C GLY A 257 -8.11 0.12 -13.21
N VAL A 258 -8.50 -1.13 -12.93
CA VAL A 258 -7.93 -1.94 -11.86
C VAL A 258 -7.06 -3.00 -12.50
N LEU A 259 -5.82 -3.07 -12.04
CA LEU A 259 -4.84 -4.06 -12.40
C LEU A 259 -4.80 -5.11 -11.29
N LEU A 260 -5.15 -6.34 -11.65
CA LEU A 260 -5.01 -7.53 -10.80
C LEU A 260 -3.80 -8.31 -11.29
N GLY A 261 -2.81 -8.52 -10.43
CA GLY A 261 -1.60 -9.21 -10.82
C GLY A 261 -1.19 -10.31 -9.87
N THR A 262 -0.31 -11.17 -10.38
CA THR A 262 0.27 -12.28 -9.66
C THR A 262 1.77 -12.35 -9.84
N GLY A 263 2.48 -12.67 -8.77
CA GLY A 263 3.93 -12.73 -8.78
C GLY A 263 4.61 -11.37 -8.76
N GLY A 264 5.87 -11.39 -9.18
CA GLY A 264 6.72 -10.20 -9.28
C GLY A 264 7.55 -9.95 -8.02
N LYS A 265 8.74 -9.39 -8.23
CA LYS A 265 9.71 -9.02 -7.20
C LYS A 265 9.75 -7.52 -7.00
N PHE A 266 9.57 -7.06 -5.76
CA PHE A 266 9.67 -5.66 -5.36
C PHE A 266 10.77 -5.48 -4.32
N SER A 267 11.77 -4.64 -4.58
CA SER A 267 12.91 -4.39 -3.67
C SER A 267 12.72 -3.12 -2.83
N TRP A 268 13.48 -3.02 -1.73
CA TRP A 268 13.60 -1.80 -0.91
C TRP A 268 14.72 -0.87 -1.39
N GLU A 269 15.11 -0.96 -2.65
CA GLU A 269 16.18 -0.13 -3.24
C GLU A 269 15.88 1.37 -3.13
N THR A 270 14.61 1.76 -3.19
CA THR A 270 14.16 3.16 -3.04
C THR A 270 14.51 3.80 -1.69
N VAL A 271 14.82 2.97 -0.69
CA VAL A 271 15.26 3.41 0.65
C VAL A 271 16.65 2.87 1.02
N GLY A 272 17.44 2.49 0.01
CA GLY A 272 18.84 2.08 0.16
C GLY A 272 19.06 0.65 0.65
N LEU A 273 18.06 -0.25 0.52
CA LEU A 273 18.17 -1.66 0.91
C LEU A 273 17.88 -2.59 -0.28
N PRO A 274 18.76 -2.64 -1.31
CA PRO A 274 18.54 -3.48 -2.50
C PRO A 274 18.51 -4.99 -2.19
N GLN A 275 19.10 -5.42 -1.06
CA GLN A 275 19.14 -6.80 -0.61
C GLN A 275 17.84 -7.28 0.06
N ALA A 276 16.93 -6.36 0.43
CA ALA A 276 15.61 -6.69 0.93
C ALA A 276 14.58 -6.62 -0.21
N TYR A 277 13.82 -7.70 -0.39
CA TYR A 277 12.78 -7.75 -1.42
C TYR A 277 11.61 -8.66 -1.01
N ALA A 278 10.43 -8.33 -1.52
CA ALA A 278 9.25 -9.17 -1.42
C ALA A 278 8.93 -9.78 -2.79
N VAL A 279 8.56 -11.06 -2.80
CA VAL A 279 7.87 -11.69 -3.93
C VAL A 279 6.38 -11.69 -3.62
N LEU A 280 5.58 -11.07 -4.49
CA LEU A 280 4.14 -10.91 -4.26
C LEU A 280 3.40 -12.16 -4.73
N ASP A 281 2.36 -12.58 -4.01
CA ASP A 281 1.49 -13.67 -4.47
C ASP A 281 0.42 -13.08 -5.42
N ASN A 282 -0.60 -12.45 -4.86
CA ASN A 282 -1.64 -11.70 -5.56
C ASN A 282 -1.59 -10.24 -5.12
N TYR A 283 -1.77 -9.31 -6.05
CA TYR A 283 -1.83 -7.88 -5.75
C TYR A 283 -2.89 -7.15 -6.59
N SER A 284 -3.35 -6.02 -6.08
CA SER A 284 -4.23 -5.11 -6.80
C SER A 284 -3.68 -3.69 -6.81
N MET A 285 -4.01 -2.96 -7.88
CA MET A 285 -3.62 -1.56 -8.08
C MET A 285 -4.65 -0.85 -8.94
N ASP A 286 -5.13 0.31 -8.50
CA ASP A 286 -5.76 1.26 -9.42
C ASP A 286 -4.65 1.96 -10.21
N ILE A 287 -4.69 1.89 -11.55
CA ILE A 287 -3.61 2.44 -12.40
C ILE A 287 -3.40 3.95 -12.22
N ARG A 288 -4.39 4.66 -11.68
CA ARG A 288 -4.34 6.11 -11.43
C ARG A 288 -3.64 6.45 -10.12
N ASN A 289 -3.63 5.53 -9.17
CA ASN A 289 -3.08 5.74 -7.84
C ASN A 289 -1.71 5.06 -7.75
N PRO A 290 -0.62 5.77 -7.40
CA PRO A 290 0.71 5.17 -7.27
C PRO A 290 0.84 4.35 -5.96
N ARG A 291 -0.08 3.39 -5.78
CA ARG A 291 -0.23 2.50 -4.63
C ARG A 291 -0.39 1.08 -5.12
N LEU A 292 0.38 0.16 -4.57
CA LEU A 292 0.33 -1.26 -4.85
C LEU A 292 0.21 -2.01 -3.53
N LYS A 293 -0.79 -2.89 -3.41
CA LYS A 293 -1.02 -3.69 -2.20
C LYS A 293 -1.09 -5.17 -2.56
N ALA A 294 -0.37 -5.99 -1.82
CA ALA A 294 -0.45 -7.44 -1.88
C ALA A 294 -0.86 -7.98 -0.50
N GLU A 295 -1.98 -8.70 -0.44
CA GLU A 295 -2.46 -9.31 0.80
C GLU A 295 -1.60 -10.47 1.25
N SER A 296 -0.88 -11.11 0.32
CA SER A 296 0.12 -12.13 0.61
C SER A 296 1.36 -11.91 -0.25
N SER A 297 2.51 -12.03 0.40
CA SER A 297 3.84 -11.91 -0.17
C SER A 297 4.84 -12.63 0.72
N THR A 298 6.04 -12.89 0.18
CA THR A 298 7.16 -13.47 0.93
C THR A 298 8.33 -12.49 0.93
N LEU A 299 8.68 -11.98 2.12
CA LEU A 299 9.85 -11.12 2.33
C LEU A 299 11.11 -11.97 2.45
N THR A 300 12.15 -11.59 1.72
CA THR A 300 13.52 -12.05 1.90
C THR A 300 14.39 -10.87 2.31
N TYR A 301 15.08 -11.00 3.46
CA TYR A 301 16.02 -10.00 3.95
C TYR A 301 17.16 -10.68 4.73
N ALA A 302 18.12 -11.25 4.01
CA ALA A 302 19.14 -12.16 4.56
C ALA A 302 20.13 -11.52 5.58
N ASP A 303 20.19 -10.19 5.65
CA ASP A 303 20.99 -9.50 6.67
C ASP A 303 20.33 -9.57 8.05
N LYS A 304 18.99 -9.64 8.10
CA LYS A 304 18.21 -9.58 9.34
C LYS A 304 17.46 -10.87 9.65
N LEU A 305 17.00 -11.59 8.64
CA LEU A 305 16.21 -12.82 8.77
C LEU A 305 17.05 -14.05 8.42
N ALA A 306 16.86 -15.12 9.19
CA ALA A 306 17.44 -16.42 8.89
C ALA A 306 16.72 -17.13 7.74
N ASN A 307 15.40 -16.95 7.66
CA ASN A 307 14.55 -17.54 6.62
C ASN A 307 13.58 -16.48 6.05
N PRO A 308 13.16 -16.61 4.78
CA PRO A 308 12.07 -15.82 4.24
C PRO A 308 10.79 -15.98 5.06
N ILE A 309 9.94 -14.95 5.07
CA ILE A 309 8.72 -14.93 5.89
C ILE A 309 7.52 -14.39 5.09
N LYS A 310 6.35 -14.98 5.31
CA LYS A 310 5.09 -14.55 4.68
C LYS A 310 4.43 -13.40 5.42
N GLY A 311 3.83 -12.50 4.65
CA GLY A 311 3.13 -11.32 5.19
C GLY A 311 2.47 -10.46 4.13
N MET A 312 1.89 -9.36 4.58
CA MET A 312 1.31 -8.34 3.71
C MET A 312 2.41 -7.39 3.22
N PHE A 313 2.26 -6.93 1.98
CA PHE A 313 3.14 -5.94 1.36
C PHE A 313 2.34 -4.73 0.88
N GLU A 314 2.94 -3.56 1.01
CA GLU A 314 2.41 -2.35 0.40
C GLU A 314 3.51 -1.39 -0.06
N PHE A 315 3.28 -0.79 -1.22
CA PHE A 315 4.00 0.36 -1.69
C PHE A 315 3.02 1.50 -1.95
N GLN A 316 3.39 2.72 -1.54
CA GLN A 316 2.68 3.93 -1.92
C GLN A 316 3.68 5.07 -2.08
N SER A 317 3.64 5.76 -3.22
CA SER A 317 4.38 7.00 -3.36
C SER A 317 3.57 8.14 -2.75
N LYS A 318 4.13 8.82 -1.75
CA LYS A 318 3.56 10.00 -1.10
C LYS A 318 4.50 11.18 -1.30
N LYS A 319 3.95 12.37 -1.56
CA LYS A 319 4.71 13.61 -1.57
C LYS A 319 5.31 13.82 -0.18
N ARG A 320 6.62 14.09 -0.11
CA ARG A 320 7.33 14.27 1.15
C ARG A 320 8.25 15.50 1.15
N PRO A 321 8.53 16.10 2.32
CA PRO A 321 9.55 17.13 2.44
C PRO A 321 10.93 16.60 2.05
N LYS A 322 11.84 17.51 1.66
CA LYS A 322 13.24 17.14 1.38
C LYS A 322 13.86 16.49 2.61
N ASN A 323 14.69 15.47 2.39
CA ASN A 323 15.44 14.72 3.41
C ASN A 323 14.59 13.89 4.38
N VAL A 324 13.28 13.75 4.17
CA VAL A 324 12.46 12.78 4.90
C VAL A 324 12.51 11.45 4.15
N VAL A 325 12.96 10.39 4.84
CA VAL A 325 13.00 9.04 4.28
C VAL A 325 11.58 8.49 4.16
N SER A 326 11.32 7.76 3.08
CA SER A 326 10.04 7.07 2.89
C SER A 326 9.80 6.02 3.97
N THR A 327 8.56 5.90 4.44
CA THR A 327 8.09 4.71 5.17
C THR A 327 7.65 3.58 4.23
N PHE A 328 7.69 3.81 2.91
CA PHE A 328 7.40 2.81 1.88
C PHE A 328 8.66 2.42 1.08
N PRO A 329 8.75 1.18 0.58
CA PRO A 329 7.79 0.09 0.74
C PRO A 329 7.68 -0.41 2.19
N ARG A 330 6.55 -1.05 2.52
CA ARG A 330 6.27 -1.63 3.83
C ARG A 330 5.85 -3.11 3.75
N PHE A 331 6.30 -3.89 4.71
CA PHE A 331 5.97 -5.31 4.87
C PHE A 331 5.62 -5.62 6.33
N MET A 332 4.65 -6.48 6.57
CA MET A 332 4.31 -6.98 7.91
C MET A 332 3.99 -8.47 7.86
N SER A 333 4.71 -9.25 8.67
CA SER A 333 4.52 -10.70 8.79
C SER A 333 3.11 -11.06 9.28
N PHE A 334 2.60 -12.21 8.85
CA PHE A 334 1.32 -12.72 9.35
C PHE A 334 1.38 -13.18 10.81
N LYS A 335 2.53 -13.71 11.24
CA LYS A 335 2.67 -14.42 12.52
C LYS A 335 3.94 -14.00 13.25
N ASN A 336 3.97 -14.22 14.56
CA ASN A 336 5.17 -14.07 15.40
C ASN A 336 6.13 -15.27 15.26
N GLU A 337 6.55 -15.54 14.04
CA GLU A 337 7.44 -16.66 13.69
C GLU A 337 8.74 -16.15 13.02
N ALA A 338 9.03 -14.85 13.13
CA ALA A 338 10.24 -14.29 12.55
C ALA A 338 11.48 -14.79 13.30
N VAL A 339 12.36 -15.48 12.57
CA VAL A 339 13.66 -15.91 13.07
C VAL A 339 14.69 -14.91 12.58
N LEU A 340 15.16 -14.05 13.48
CA LEU A 340 16.25 -13.14 13.17
C LEU A 340 17.55 -13.93 13.01
N LYS A 341 18.45 -13.43 12.14
CA LYS A 341 19.80 -13.97 11.99
C LYS A 341 20.50 -13.97 13.35
N LYS A 342 21.21 -15.06 13.66
CA LYS A 342 21.78 -15.32 14.99
C LYS A 342 22.58 -14.11 15.46
N SER A 343 22.11 -13.49 16.54
CA SER A 343 22.81 -12.45 17.27
C SER A 343 23.46 -13.06 18.50
N ALA A 344 24.67 -12.61 18.85
CA ALA A 344 25.38 -13.12 20.03
C ALA A 344 24.81 -12.55 21.35
N ASP A 345 24.12 -11.41 21.28
CA ASP A 345 23.71 -10.58 22.41
C ASP A 345 22.24 -10.75 22.81
N PHE A 346 21.37 -11.29 21.94
CA PHE A 346 19.97 -11.52 22.29
C PHE A 346 19.31 -12.65 21.51
N GLU A 347 18.27 -13.22 22.11
CA GLU A 347 17.29 -14.10 21.47
C GLU A 347 16.00 -13.34 21.19
N TYR A 348 15.35 -13.68 20.08
CA TYR A 348 14.17 -12.98 19.57
C TYR A 348 13.04 -13.95 19.29
N LYS A 349 11.84 -13.61 19.78
CA LYS A 349 10.59 -14.30 19.44
C LYS A 349 9.50 -13.25 19.20
N GLY A 350 9.15 -13.02 17.94
CA GLY A 350 8.21 -11.98 17.56
C GLY A 350 7.84 -12.02 16.10
N GLY A 351 7.07 -11.03 15.67
CA GLY A 351 6.81 -10.76 14.26
C GLY A 351 7.99 -10.08 13.58
N ILE A 352 7.82 -9.68 12.34
CA ILE A 352 8.67 -8.66 11.74
C ILE A 352 7.81 -7.77 10.85
N ALA A 353 8.08 -6.47 10.91
CA ALA A 353 7.66 -5.51 9.92
C ALA A 353 8.88 -4.72 9.43
N LEU A 354 8.85 -4.31 8.17
CA LEU A 354 9.88 -3.47 7.56
C LEU A 354 9.15 -2.28 6.96
N SER A 355 9.30 -1.09 7.55
CA SER A 355 8.67 0.16 7.11
C SER A 355 9.77 1.10 6.65
N GLY A 356 9.85 1.34 5.33
CA GLY A 356 11.02 1.96 4.73
C GLY A 356 12.26 1.16 5.10
N ASN A 357 13.27 1.81 5.66
CA ASN A 357 14.49 1.15 6.14
C ASN A 357 14.44 0.72 7.62
N THR A 358 13.29 0.86 8.30
CA THR A 358 13.14 0.58 9.73
C THR A 358 12.57 -0.81 9.97
N VAL A 359 13.29 -1.62 10.74
CA VAL A 359 12.82 -2.95 11.17
C VAL A 359 12.04 -2.81 12.49
N LEU A 360 10.84 -3.39 12.51
CA LEU A 360 9.96 -3.47 13.67
C LEU A 360 9.59 -4.92 14.01
N SER A 361 9.08 -5.14 15.22
CA SER A 361 8.69 -6.47 15.70
C SER A 361 7.23 -6.88 15.45
N SER A 362 6.45 -6.03 14.78
CA SER A 362 5.00 -6.19 14.67
C SER A 362 4.60 -7.33 13.71
N SER A 363 3.40 -7.87 13.92
CA SER A 363 2.74 -8.81 13.01
C SER A 363 1.23 -8.58 13.02
N LEU A 364 0.53 -9.15 12.04
CA LEU A 364 -0.94 -9.10 11.97
C LEU A 364 -1.65 -9.81 13.12
N GLN A 365 -0.97 -10.71 13.86
CA GLN A 365 -1.55 -11.35 15.04
C GLN A 365 -1.49 -10.46 16.30
N GLU A 366 -0.78 -9.32 16.25
CA GLU A 366 -0.61 -8.39 17.38
C GLU A 366 -0.12 -9.04 18.69
N LYS A 367 0.52 -10.21 18.59
CA LYS A 367 1.07 -10.92 19.74
C LYS A 367 2.32 -10.19 20.25
N TYR A 368 2.54 -10.30 21.56
CA TYR A 368 3.77 -9.79 22.17
C TYR A 368 5.02 -10.39 21.53
N THR A 369 5.98 -9.51 21.26
CA THR A 369 7.35 -9.88 20.98
C THR A 369 8.11 -9.97 22.29
N THR A 370 8.96 -10.99 22.41
CA THR A 370 9.89 -11.17 23.52
C THR A 370 11.32 -11.06 22.99
N ILE A 371 12.14 -10.25 23.67
CA ILE A 371 13.58 -10.19 23.45
C ILE A 371 14.26 -10.57 24.76
N VAL A 372 15.19 -11.53 24.69
CA VAL A 372 15.97 -12.00 25.84
C VAL A 372 17.43 -11.62 25.60
N VAL A 373 17.93 -10.66 26.35
CA VAL A 373 19.32 -10.19 26.24
C VAL A 373 20.21 -11.03 27.12
N LYS A 374 21.35 -11.47 26.57
CA LYS A 374 22.34 -12.30 27.25
C LYS A 374 23.64 -11.52 27.47
N LYS A 375 24.27 -11.76 28.62
CA LYS A 375 25.62 -11.30 28.95
C LYS A 375 26.42 -12.53 29.39
N GLU A 376 27.53 -12.81 28.70
CA GLU A 376 28.41 -13.94 29.02
C GLU A 376 27.67 -15.30 29.10
N GLY A 377 26.72 -15.51 28.19
CA GLY A 377 25.92 -16.73 28.10
C GLY A 377 24.75 -16.81 29.10
N LYS A 378 24.71 -15.95 30.13
CA LYS A 378 23.60 -15.86 31.09
C LYS A 378 22.56 -14.84 30.65
N VAL A 379 21.30 -15.09 30.97
CA VAL A 379 20.22 -14.13 30.69
C VAL A 379 20.38 -12.94 31.63
N ALA A 380 20.54 -11.74 31.06
CA ALA A 380 20.60 -10.50 31.81
C ALA A 380 19.19 -9.96 32.05
N PHE A 381 18.41 -9.83 30.98
CA PHE A 381 17.02 -9.38 31.09
C PHE A 381 16.16 -9.87 29.94
N LYS A 382 14.86 -9.87 30.19
CA LYS A 382 13.78 -10.13 29.25
C LYS A 382 12.91 -8.88 29.13
N ILE A 383 12.58 -8.50 27.91
CA ILE A 383 11.62 -7.45 27.59
C ILE A 383 10.51 -8.02 26.73
N SER A 384 9.28 -7.59 26.99
CA SER A 384 8.10 -8.04 26.23
C SER A 384 7.20 -6.86 25.88
N GLY A 385 6.87 -6.71 24.60
CA GLY A 385 6.14 -5.55 24.09
C GLY A 385 5.53 -5.86 22.73
N ARG A 386 4.54 -5.07 22.31
CA ARG A 386 3.90 -5.26 20.99
C ARG A 386 4.79 -4.73 19.86
N LYS A 387 5.51 -3.64 20.14
CA LYS A 387 6.32 -2.92 19.17
C LYS A 387 7.72 -2.67 19.72
N PHE A 388 8.72 -3.18 19.01
CA PHE A 388 10.12 -2.83 19.14
C PHE A 388 10.62 -2.29 17.81
N ILE A 389 11.43 -1.24 17.85
CA ILE A 389 12.25 -0.81 16.71
C ILE A 389 13.62 -1.45 16.90
N ILE A 390 14.07 -2.22 15.91
CA ILE A 390 15.30 -3.01 15.98
C ILE A 390 16.32 -2.40 15.02
N GLY A 391 17.15 -1.51 15.55
CA GLY A 391 18.29 -0.94 14.83
C GLY A 391 19.57 -1.77 15.00
N ASP A 392 20.63 -1.36 14.31
CA ASP A 392 21.95 -2.00 14.44
C ASP A 392 22.56 -1.80 15.83
N SER A 393 22.44 -0.59 16.39
CA SER A 393 22.98 -0.25 17.71
C SER A 393 21.93 -0.18 18.82
N LEU A 394 20.69 0.14 18.48
CA LEU A 394 19.63 0.42 19.45
C LEU A 394 18.43 -0.49 19.27
N ILE A 395 17.87 -0.96 20.38
CA ILE A 395 16.53 -1.55 20.45
C ILE A 395 15.67 -0.63 21.30
N THR A 396 14.55 -0.14 20.76
CA THR A 396 13.65 0.76 21.49
C THR A 396 12.23 0.25 21.48
N SER A 397 11.45 0.63 22.49
CA SER A 397 10.02 0.37 22.54
C SER A 397 9.31 1.53 23.24
N PRO A 398 8.18 2.01 22.73
CA PRO A 398 7.37 3.00 23.45
C PRO A 398 6.77 2.42 24.73
N ALA A 399 6.53 1.11 24.78
CA ALA A 399 5.92 0.43 25.91
C ALA A 399 6.28 -1.06 25.90
N ALA A 400 7.06 -1.50 26.89
CA ALA A 400 7.42 -2.89 27.11
C ALA A 400 7.45 -3.21 28.61
N SER A 401 7.04 -4.42 28.98
CA SER A 401 7.36 -4.97 30.28
C SER A 401 8.83 -5.36 30.34
N PHE A 402 9.39 -5.32 31.54
CA PHE A 402 10.79 -5.58 31.81
C PHE A 402 10.95 -6.53 32.98
N THR A 403 11.84 -7.51 32.83
CA THR A 403 12.32 -8.38 33.92
C THR A 403 13.83 -8.54 33.77
N GLY A 404 14.61 -8.08 34.75
CA GLY A 404 16.06 -8.31 34.75
C GLY A 404 16.49 -9.18 35.92
N TYR A 405 17.48 -10.04 35.65
CA TYR A 405 17.89 -11.15 36.51
C TYR A 405 19.30 -10.91 37.05
N PHE A 406 19.51 -11.14 38.34
CA PHE A 406 20.82 -10.96 39.00
C PHE A 406 21.14 -11.98 40.10
N ALA A 407 20.17 -12.78 40.54
CA ALA A 407 20.37 -14.02 41.32
C ALA A 407 19.58 -15.18 40.68
N GLU A 408 19.74 -16.41 41.16
CA GLU A 408 19.16 -17.60 40.50
C GLU A 408 17.64 -17.52 40.29
N ASN A 409 16.90 -16.98 41.28
CA ASN A 409 15.44 -16.90 41.25
C ASN A 409 14.89 -15.48 41.44
N ASP A 410 15.76 -14.46 41.48
CA ASP A 410 15.36 -13.08 41.77
C ASP A 410 15.47 -12.16 40.57
N SER A 411 14.62 -11.12 40.60
CA SER A 411 14.53 -10.16 39.52
C SER A 411 14.10 -8.77 39.97
N ILE A 412 14.41 -7.79 39.13
CA ILE A 412 13.74 -6.50 39.10
C ILE A 412 12.72 -6.52 37.97
N TYR A 413 11.46 -6.27 38.29
CA TYR A 413 10.35 -6.27 37.36
C TYR A 413 9.72 -4.87 37.23
N HIS A 414 9.29 -4.53 36.02
CA HIS A 414 8.43 -3.38 35.77
C HIS A 414 7.35 -3.75 34.74
N PRO A 415 6.06 -3.46 35.01
CA PRO A 415 4.97 -3.93 34.17
C PRO A 415 4.92 -3.26 32.79
N LEU A 416 5.28 -1.97 32.70
CA LEU A 416 5.24 -1.25 31.42
C LEU A 416 6.10 0.02 31.43
N GLY A 417 7.18 0.07 30.66
CA GLY A 417 8.03 1.24 30.53
C GLY A 417 8.45 1.53 29.09
N LYS A 418 8.83 2.78 28.84
CA LYS A 418 9.48 3.21 27.60
C LYS A 418 10.93 2.75 27.63
N LEU A 419 11.30 1.92 26.66
CA LEU A 419 12.55 1.19 26.65
C LEU A 419 13.53 1.77 25.63
N THR A 420 14.80 1.88 26.01
CA THR A 420 15.92 2.04 25.10
C THR A 420 17.07 1.15 25.56
N TYR A 421 17.55 0.28 24.68
CA TYR A 421 18.72 -0.56 24.91
C TYR A 421 19.79 -0.25 23.88
N ASP A 422 20.93 0.25 24.34
CA ASP A 422 22.13 0.38 23.55
C ASP A 422 22.92 -0.93 23.61
N ARG A 423 22.96 -1.62 22.47
CA ARG A 423 23.60 -2.93 22.31
C ARG A 423 25.11 -2.85 22.40
N LEU A 424 25.70 -1.76 21.90
CA LEU A 424 27.15 -1.56 21.85
C LEU A 424 27.70 -1.16 23.22
N GLN A 425 27.00 -0.25 23.91
CA GLN A 425 27.34 0.17 25.25
C GLN A 425 26.80 -0.75 26.35
N GLN A 426 25.94 -1.71 25.97
CA GLN A 426 25.25 -2.63 26.89
C GLN A 426 24.52 -1.89 28.03
N ASN A 427 23.87 -0.78 27.68
CA ASN A 427 23.15 0.09 28.60
C ASN A 427 21.65 0.02 28.30
N LEU A 428 20.86 -0.39 29.29
CA LEU A 428 19.41 -0.32 29.26
C LEU A 428 18.94 0.95 29.96
N ARG A 429 17.92 1.59 29.40
CA ARG A 429 17.12 2.62 30.07
C ARG A 429 15.65 2.23 29.97
N LEU A 430 14.98 2.22 31.11
CA LEU A 430 13.53 2.17 31.22
C LEU A 430 13.06 3.49 31.82
N SER A 431 12.09 4.15 31.22
CA SER A 431 11.46 5.35 31.76
C SER A 431 9.94 5.22 31.77
N LYS A 432 9.27 6.13 32.48
CA LYS A 432 7.81 6.26 32.41
C LYS A 432 7.33 6.36 30.96
N VAL A 433 6.20 5.70 30.69
CA VAL A 433 5.47 5.82 29.42
C VAL A 433 4.72 7.15 29.38
N ASP A 434 4.52 7.69 28.18
CA ASP A 434 3.94 9.01 27.99
C ASP A 434 2.45 9.04 28.41
N GLU A 435 1.67 8.01 28.04
CA GLU A 435 0.25 7.84 28.34
C GLU A 435 -0.05 6.39 28.77
N SER A 436 -0.39 6.15 30.04
CA SER A 436 -0.83 4.84 30.56
C SER A 436 -1.25 4.91 32.03
N GLY A 437 -2.14 4.01 32.47
CA GLY A 437 -2.40 3.76 33.90
C GLY A 437 -1.22 3.16 34.66
N PHE A 438 -0.19 2.66 33.97
CA PHE A 438 1.04 2.13 34.58
C PHE A 438 2.13 3.20 34.80
N LYS A 439 1.83 4.48 34.55
CA LYS A 439 2.82 5.56 34.66
C LYS A 439 3.41 5.71 36.06
N GLU A 440 2.62 5.39 37.10
CA GLU A 440 3.05 5.46 38.50
C GLU A 440 3.37 4.09 39.11
N ALA A 441 3.45 3.03 38.29
CA ALA A 441 3.87 1.73 38.78
C ALA A 441 5.34 1.77 39.24
N GLY A 442 5.62 1.19 40.41
CA GLY A 442 6.98 0.99 40.89
C GLY A 442 7.70 -0.16 40.18
N TYR A 443 9.01 -0.23 40.42
CA TYR A 443 9.81 -1.43 40.13
C TYR A 443 9.70 -2.38 41.32
N ILE A 444 9.58 -3.67 41.05
CA ILE A 444 9.50 -4.72 42.07
C ILE A 444 10.83 -5.46 42.10
N ASP A 445 11.56 -5.35 43.20
CA ASP A 445 12.79 -6.11 43.47
C ASP A 445 12.47 -7.27 44.41
N SER A 446 12.50 -8.50 43.88
CA SER A 446 12.16 -9.69 44.67
C SER A 446 13.25 -10.09 45.67
N TYR A 447 14.51 -9.75 45.40
CA TYR A 447 15.65 -10.13 46.24
C TYR A 447 15.65 -9.31 47.53
N HIS A 448 15.54 -7.99 47.39
CA HIS A 448 15.48 -7.08 48.53
C HIS A 448 14.07 -6.95 49.13
N LYS A 449 13.05 -7.50 48.44
CA LYS A 449 11.62 -7.36 48.77
C LYS A 449 11.20 -5.89 48.86
N LEU A 450 11.59 -5.12 47.84
CA LEU A 450 11.35 -3.68 47.76
C LEU A 450 10.46 -3.34 46.56
N GLU A 451 9.52 -2.43 46.79
CA GLU A 451 8.91 -1.62 45.75
C GLU A 451 9.70 -0.31 45.63
N ILE A 452 10.14 0.01 44.42
CA ILE A 452 10.99 1.17 44.13
C ILE A 452 10.19 2.14 43.25
N THR A 453 9.87 3.32 43.76
CA THR A 453 9.22 4.38 42.98
C THR A 453 10.29 5.31 42.41
N ALA A 454 10.45 5.30 41.08
CA ALA A 454 11.38 6.15 40.34
C ALA A 454 10.83 6.49 38.94
N ASP A 455 11.29 7.57 38.32
CA ASP A 455 10.87 7.97 36.96
C ASP A 455 11.62 7.19 35.87
N ALA A 456 12.84 6.74 36.16
CA ALA A 456 13.64 5.94 35.25
C ALA A 456 14.60 5.02 35.99
N MET A 457 14.92 3.91 35.34
CA MET A 457 15.98 2.99 35.71
C MET A 457 16.99 2.92 34.57
N ARG A 458 18.28 2.94 34.91
CA ARG A 458 19.36 2.62 33.98
C ARG A 458 20.09 1.40 34.48
N TRP A 459 20.33 0.44 33.60
CA TRP A 459 21.15 -0.73 33.90
C TRP A 459 22.35 -0.79 32.95
N SER A 460 23.56 -0.64 33.50
CA SER A 460 24.81 -0.93 32.80
C SER A 460 25.19 -2.40 33.01
N LEU A 461 25.10 -3.21 31.96
CA LEU A 461 25.54 -4.61 32.01
C LEU A 461 27.08 -4.73 32.03
N ARG A 462 27.79 -3.68 31.61
CA ARG A 462 29.25 -3.62 31.65
C ARG A 462 29.78 -3.37 33.06
N ASP A 463 29.13 -2.46 33.78
CA ASP A 463 29.58 -2.01 35.10
C ASP A 463 28.85 -2.74 36.24
N HIS A 464 27.97 -3.71 35.91
CA HIS A 464 27.13 -4.44 36.86
C HIS A 464 26.33 -3.51 37.80
N LYS A 465 25.82 -2.42 37.25
CA LYS A 465 25.21 -1.33 38.03
C LYS A 465 23.80 -1.01 37.57
N VAL A 466 22.88 -0.87 38.53
CA VAL A 466 21.52 -0.37 38.33
C VAL A 466 21.37 0.95 39.08
N ASP A 467 20.94 1.99 38.36
CA ASP A 467 20.68 3.33 38.90
C ASP A 467 19.20 3.68 38.73
N PHE A 468 18.60 4.27 39.76
CA PHE A 468 17.23 4.80 39.73
C PHE A 468 17.24 6.33 39.79
N TYR A 469 16.40 6.96 38.98
CA TYR A 469 16.38 8.41 38.80
C TYR A 469 14.96 8.97 38.93
N ILE A 470 14.88 10.19 39.46
CA ILE A 470 13.72 11.07 39.32
C ILE A 470 14.10 12.12 38.25
N LEU A 471 13.34 12.18 37.16
CA LEU A 471 13.65 13.00 35.99
C LEU A 471 13.09 14.42 36.11
N VAL A 472 12.16 14.65 37.06
CA VAL A 472 11.52 15.95 37.30
C VAL A 472 11.88 16.46 38.69
N ALA A 473 12.46 17.67 38.78
CA ALA A 473 11.77 18.85 39.32
C ALA A 473 12.71 20.01 39.75
N LYS A 474 12.12 21.23 39.78
CA LYS A 474 12.60 22.41 40.52
C LYS A 474 12.67 22.17 42.05
N ASN A 475 12.06 21.09 42.55
CA ASN A 475 12.06 20.65 43.95
C ASN A 475 12.62 19.22 44.03
N VAL A 476 13.47 18.91 45.01
CA VAL A 476 14.11 17.58 45.14
C VAL A 476 13.10 16.55 45.68
N VAL A 477 12.51 15.74 44.80
CA VAL A 477 11.74 14.55 45.18
C VAL A 477 12.69 13.34 45.14
N PRO A 478 12.92 12.63 46.25
CA PRO A 478 13.79 11.46 46.25
C PRO A 478 13.09 10.25 45.59
N ALA A 479 13.88 9.34 45.02
CA ALA A 479 13.39 8.00 44.71
C ALA A 479 13.03 7.28 46.02
N LEU A 480 11.89 6.59 46.02
CA LEU A 480 11.35 5.94 47.21
C LEU A 480 11.59 4.42 47.11
N PHE A 481 12.08 3.83 48.20
CA PHE A 481 12.32 2.39 48.32
C PHE A 481 11.53 1.91 49.53
N GLU A 482 10.44 1.18 49.30
CA GLU A 482 9.53 0.70 50.34
C GLU A 482 9.59 -0.82 50.43
N SER A 483 9.70 -1.36 51.64
CA SER A 483 9.61 -2.81 51.88
C SER A 483 8.21 -3.32 51.53
N PHE A 484 8.10 -4.54 51.01
CA PHE A 484 6.82 -5.22 50.84
C PHE A 484 6.03 -5.34 52.15
N ASP A 485 6.74 -5.38 53.28
CA ASP A 485 6.14 -5.47 54.62
C ASP A 485 5.89 -4.08 55.25
N TYR A 486 6.13 -2.98 54.51
CA TYR A 486 5.89 -1.63 55.03
C TYR A 486 4.39 -1.37 55.19
N PHE A 487 3.98 -1.07 56.42
CA PHE A 487 2.61 -0.66 56.74
C PHE A 487 2.59 0.75 57.31
N ASN A 488 1.72 1.59 56.74
CA ASN A 488 1.43 2.92 57.26
C ASN A 488 -0.08 3.05 57.52
N PRO A 489 -0.51 3.21 58.79
CA PRO A 489 -1.92 3.26 59.14
C PRO A 489 -2.64 4.48 58.55
N GLU A 490 -1.97 5.61 58.38
CA GLU A 490 -2.55 6.80 57.79
C GLU A 490 -2.83 6.60 56.29
N ARG A 491 -1.87 6.05 55.53
CA ARG A 491 -2.08 5.70 54.12
C ARG A 491 -3.20 4.69 53.96
N PHE A 492 -3.24 3.67 54.82
CA PHE A 492 -4.29 2.65 54.82
C PHE A 492 -5.68 3.26 55.06
N ASN A 493 -5.82 4.13 56.06
CA ASN A 493 -7.08 4.80 56.35
C ASN A 493 -7.51 5.73 55.21
N LYS A 494 -6.56 6.48 54.63
CA LYS A 494 -6.80 7.42 53.53
C LYS A 494 -7.38 6.76 52.27
N ILE A 495 -7.00 5.52 51.95
CA ILE A 495 -7.61 4.76 50.84
C ILE A 495 -9.13 4.66 51.02
N SER A 496 -9.60 4.54 52.27
CA SER A 496 -11.02 4.42 52.61
C SER A 496 -11.81 5.70 52.39
N GLU A 497 -11.15 6.87 52.48
CA GLU A 497 -11.80 8.19 52.31
C GLU A 497 -12.33 8.40 50.89
N THR A 498 -11.69 7.79 49.88
CA THR A 498 -12.06 7.97 48.48
C THR A 498 -13.28 7.14 48.07
N PHE A 499 -13.45 5.95 48.65
CA PHE A 499 -14.49 4.98 48.24
C PHE A 499 -15.57 4.73 49.31
N GLY A 500 -15.42 5.27 50.52
CA GLY A 500 -16.30 5.00 51.66
C GLY A 500 -16.09 3.62 52.31
N PHE A 501 -15.18 2.81 51.77
CA PHE A 501 -14.74 1.53 52.32
C PHE A 501 -13.28 1.29 51.90
N ASN A 502 -12.57 0.41 52.61
CA ASN A 502 -11.19 0.04 52.25
C ASN A 502 -11.19 -1.17 51.30
N PRO A 503 -10.77 -1.03 50.02
CA PRO A 503 -10.73 -2.13 49.07
C PRO A 503 -9.80 -3.27 49.52
N LEU A 504 -8.71 -2.98 50.23
CA LEU A 504 -7.79 -4.01 50.72
C LEU A 504 -8.45 -4.91 51.76
N THR A 505 -9.31 -4.34 52.62
CA THR A 505 -10.11 -5.12 53.59
C THR A 505 -11.11 -6.04 52.87
N VAL A 506 -11.74 -5.56 51.80
CA VAL A 506 -12.67 -6.37 50.99
C VAL A 506 -11.94 -7.55 50.35
N VAL A 507 -10.79 -7.29 49.72
CA VAL A 507 -9.96 -8.35 49.11
C VAL A 507 -9.51 -9.36 50.16
N ASN A 508 -9.01 -8.90 51.31
CA ASN A 508 -8.59 -9.79 52.40
C ASN A 508 -9.75 -10.67 52.91
N ASN A 509 -10.95 -10.09 53.08
CA ASN A 509 -12.13 -10.84 53.51
C ASN A 509 -12.57 -11.87 52.47
N TYR A 510 -12.43 -11.55 51.17
CA TYR A 510 -12.72 -12.50 50.09
C TYR A 510 -11.71 -13.65 50.07
N VAL A 511 -10.40 -13.37 50.17
CA VAL A 511 -9.35 -14.38 50.21
C VAL A 511 -9.53 -15.32 51.40
N LYS A 512 -9.84 -14.78 52.59
CA LYS A 512 -10.13 -15.56 53.81
C LYS A 512 -11.39 -16.43 53.74
N LYS A 513 -12.25 -16.24 52.74
CA LYS A 513 -13.45 -17.05 52.52
C LYS A 513 -13.20 -18.21 51.55
N ILE A 514 -12.14 -18.12 50.75
CA ILE A 514 -11.77 -19.12 49.73
C ILE A 514 -10.69 -20.08 50.26
N ILE A 515 -9.87 -19.62 51.20
CA ILE A 515 -9.02 -20.44 52.07
C ILE A 515 -9.86 -20.89 53.25
#